data_AF-A0A7K9YUV7-F1
#
_entry.id   AF-A0A7K9YUV7-F1
#
_cell.length_a   1.000
_cell.length_b   1.000
_cell.length_c   1.000
_cell.angle_alpha   90.00
_cell.angle_beta   90.00
_cell.angle_gamma   90.00
#
_symmetry.space_group_name_H-M   'P 1'
#
loop_
_entity.id
_entity.type
_entity.pdbx_description
1 polymer ?
#
loop_
_entity_poly.entity_id
_entity_poly.type
_entity_poly.pdbx_seq_one_letter_code
_entity_poly.pdbx_strand_id
1 'polypeptide(L)'
;QGVQVERLGVFAVLKEPFHGKDYSISVRRPVFQLDISAVGPQHISYHDEIIPDGVEIEPLNYRQLSQATGISLIEVQRCVQETILMFHHLLRDKEDVSFAFKNIGVLTYEDEFLCTRFYFSCITELGNEAHLIVLLQT
;
A
#
# COMPACT_ATOMS: atom_id res chain seq x y z
N GLN A 1 -12.22 1.26 -3.87
CA GLN A 1 -11.39 1.25 -5.08
C GLN A 1 -9.97 0.93 -4.66
N GLY A 2 -9.29 0.09 -5.42
CA GLY A 2 -7.89 -0.27 -5.22
C GLY A 2 -7.11 -0.18 -6.52
N VAL A 3 -5.79 -0.14 -6.38
CA VAL A 3 -4.82 -0.13 -7.47
C VAL A 3 -3.87 -1.29 -7.26
N GLN A 4 -3.81 -2.18 -8.24
CA GLN A 4 -2.87 -3.29 -8.28
C GLN A 4 -1.56 -2.87 -8.93
N VAL A 5 -0.47 -3.09 -8.21
CA VAL A 5 0.89 -3.05 -8.74
C VAL A 5 1.33 -4.50 -8.97
N GLU A 6 1.46 -4.87 -10.23
CA GLU A 6 1.76 -6.25 -10.64
C GLU A 6 3.01 -6.78 -9.93
N ARG A 7 2.91 -8.00 -9.37
CA ARG A 7 3.99 -8.68 -8.62
C ARG A 7 4.43 -7.97 -7.33
N LEU A 8 3.73 -6.93 -6.89
CA LEU A 8 4.03 -6.27 -5.61
C LEU A 8 2.85 -6.39 -4.65
N GLY A 9 1.65 -6.00 -5.07
CA GLY A 9 0.46 -6.03 -4.21
C GLY A 9 -0.62 -5.07 -4.67
N VAL A 10 -1.61 -4.87 -3.81
CA VAL A 10 -2.77 -4.02 -4.04
C VAL A 10 -2.84 -2.96 -2.94
N PHE A 11 -2.86 -1.69 -3.35
CA PHE A 11 -3.26 -0.59 -2.49
C PHE A 11 -4.77 -0.41 -2.59
N ALA A 12 -5.47 -0.30 -1.46
CA ALA A 12 -6.90 0.00 -1.48
C ALA A 12 -7.28 0.96 -0.36
N VAL A 13 -8.46 1.57 -0.52
CA VAL A 13 -9.12 2.32 0.54
C VAL A 13 -10.37 1.56 0.95
N LEU A 14 -10.36 1.08 2.19
CA LEU A 14 -11.51 0.40 2.79
C LEU A 14 -12.37 1.41 3.55
N LYS A 15 -13.69 1.19 3.52
CA LYS A 15 -14.66 1.94 4.33
C LYS A 15 -15.09 1.07 5.49
N GLU A 16 -14.78 1.48 6.71
CA GLU A 16 -15.07 0.72 7.92
C GLU A 16 -15.84 1.61 8.91
N PRO A 17 -16.84 1.07 9.62
CA PRO A 17 -17.52 1.82 10.67
C PRO A 17 -16.69 1.84 11.96
N PHE A 18 -16.32 3.02 12.42
CA PHE A 18 -15.75 3.24 13.74
C PHE A 18 -16.86 3.54 14.75
N HIS A 19 -16.99 2.69 15.75
CA HIS A 19 -18.03 2.79 16.77
C HIS A 19 -17.46 3.47 18.02
N GLY A 20 -17.86 4.72 18.25
CA GLY A 20 -17.73 5.37 19.54
C GLY A 20 -18.86 4.95 20.48
N LYS A 21 -18.82 5.42 21.73
CA LYS A 21 -19.78 5.07 22.77
C LYS A 21 -21.24 5.36 22.37
N ASP A 22 -21.48 6.43 21.62
CA ASP A 22 -22.82 6.90 21.22
C ASP A 22 -22.93 7.29 19.72
N TYR A 23 -21.92 6.98 18.91
CA TYR A 23 -21.90 7.32 17.48
C TYR A 23 -21.19 6.27 16.63
N SER A 24 -21.54 6.21 15.34
CA SER A 24 -20.82 5.42 14.34
C SER A 24 -20.37 6.36 13.22
N ILE A 25 -19.07 6.38 12.94
CA ILE A 25 -18.45 7.20 11.90
C ILE A 25 -17.92 6.26 10.82
N SER A 26 -18.23 6.51 9.56
CA SER A 26 -17.58 5.80 8.45
C SER A 26 -16.18 6.39 8.22
N VAL A 27 -15.17 5.54 8.40
CA VAL A 27 -13.74 5.86 8.27
C VAL A 27 -13.20 5.22 7.00
N ARG A 28 -12.35 5.96 6.28
CA ARG A 28 -11.65 5.52 5.06
C ARG A 28 -10.20 5.16 5.36
N ARG A 29 -9.89 3.89 5.58
CA ARG A 29 -8.54 3.43 5.94
C ARG A 29 -7.76 3.00 4.69
N PRO A 30 -6.51 3.47 4.49
CA PRO A 30 -5.63 2.90 3.48
C PRO A 30 -5.15 1.51 3.92
N VAL A 31 -5.12 0.56 2.99
CA VAL A 31 -4.59 -0.78 3.19
C VAL A 31 -3.65 -1.15 2.05
N PHE A 32 -2.65 -1.97 2.37
CA PHE A 32 -1.78 -2.59 1.39
C PHE A 32 -1.81 -4.10 1.59
N GLN A 33 -2.33 -4.81 0.60
CA GLN A 33 -2.31 -6.26 0.55
C GLN A 33 -1.17 -6.70 -0.35
N LEU A 34 -0.21 -7.41 0.23
CA LEU A 34 0.95 -7.94 -0.48
C LEU A 34 0.53 -9.03 -1.48
N ASP A 35 1.19 -9.08 -2.63
CA ASP A 35 1.07 -10.24 -3.53
C ASP A 35 1.89 -11.40 -2.96
N ILE A 36 1.22 -12.43 -2.43
CA ILE A 36 1.88 -13.59 -1.79
C ILE A 36 2.86 -14.28 -2.76
N SER A 37 2.60 -14.23 -4.07
CA SER A 37 3.51 -14.81 -5.07
C SER A 37 4.83 -14.05 -5.20
N ALA A 38 4.88 -12.79 -4.74
CA ALA A 38 6.05 -11.93 -4.75
C ALA A 38 7.11 -12.33 -3.72
N VAL A 39 6.68 -12.91 -2.60
CA VAL A 39 7.47 -13.16 -1.39
C VAL A 39 8.26 -14.47 -1.47
N GLY A 40 7.89 -15.36 -2.40
CA GLY A 40 8.50 -16.67 -2.56
C GLY A 40 8.22 -17.63 -1.38
N PRO A 41 8.80 -18.83 -1.38
CA PRO A 41 8.56 -19.85 -0.35
C PRO A 41 9.27 -19.59 0.99
N GLN A 42 9.85 -18.40 1.19
CA GLN A 42 10.59 -18.07 2.42
C GLN A 42 9.62 -17.56 3.50
N HIS A 43 9.89 -17.88 4.77
CA HIS A 43 9.06 -17.55 5.94
C HIS A 43 9.10 -16.05 6.30
N ILE A 44 8.77 -15.17 5.35
CA ILE A 44 8.59 -13.74 5.64
C ILE A 44 7.23 -13.59 6.33
N SER A 45 7.25 -13.06 7.55
CA SER A 45 6.02 -12.72 8.27
C SER A 45 5.51 -11.36 7.78
N TYR A 46 4.21 -11.18 7.66
CA TYR A 46 3.61 -9.90 7.27
C TYR A 46 2.26 -9.70 7.96
N HIS A 47 1.79 -8.45 7.98
CA HIS A 47 0.41 -8.18 8.37
C HIS A 47 -0.54 -8.63 7.26
N ASP A 48 -1.37 -9.63 7.57
CA ASP A 48 -2.45 -10.10 6.69
C ASP A 48 -3.58 -9.06 6.64
N GLU A 49 -3.44 -8.10 5.73
CA GLU A 49 -4.56 -7.25 5.31
C GLU A 49 -5.31 -7.97 4.18
N ILE A 50 -6.60 -8.25 4.41
CA ILE A 50 -7.47 -8.90 3.42
C ILE A 50 -8.41 -7.84 2.86
N ILE A 51 -8.25 -7.51 1.59
CA ILE A 51 -9.19 -6.68 0.85
C ILE A 51 -10.43 -7.55 0.55
N PRO A 52 -11.63 -7.14 1.00
CA PRO A 52 -12.85 -7.92 0.77
C PRO A 52 -13.22 -8.05 -0.70
N ASP A 53 -13.87 -9.16 -1.04
CA ASP A 53 -14.49 -9.35 -2.34
C ASP A 53 -15.51 -8.22 -2.62
N GLY A 54 -15.44 -7.65 -3.83
CA GLY A 54 -16.30 -6.54 -4.26
C GLY A 54 -15.65 -5.16 -4.19
N VAL A 55 -14.43 -5.03 -3.67
CA VAL A 55 -13.61 -3.84 -3.92
C VAL A 55 -13.16 -3.84 -5.38
N GLU A 56 -13.55 -2.81 -6.15
CA GLU A 56 -13.06 -2.62 -7.51
C GLU A 56 -11.55 -2.35 -7.49
N ILE A 57 -10.78 -3.21 -8.15
CA ILE A 57 -9.32 -3.14 -8.26
C ILE A 57 -8.97 -2.88 -9.73
N GLU A 58 -8.24 -1.80 -9.98
CA GLU A 58 -7.71 -1.46 -11.30
C GLU A 58 -6.20 -1.69 -11.35
N PRO A 59 -5.62 -2.09 -12.49
CA PRO A 59 -4.17 -2.14 -12.63
C PRO A 59 -3.55 -0.74 -12.60
N LEU A 60 -2.29 -0.64 -12.15
CA LEU A 60 -1.52 0.60 -12.18
C LEU A 60 -1.55 1.23 -13.58
N ASN A 61 -2.01 2.49 -13.63
CA ASN A 61 -2.14 3.21 -14.88
C ASN A 61 -0.80 3.85 -15.30
N TYR A 62 -0.01 3.11 -16.08
CA TYR A 62 1.28 3.57 -16.59
C TYR A 62 1.18 4.84 -17.45
N ARG A 63 0.05 5.09 -18.12
CA ARG A 63 -0.15 6.33 -18.89
C ARG A 63 -0.28 7.54 -17.98
N GLN A 64 -1.07 7.43 -16.91
CA GLN A 64 -1.17 8.49 -15.90
C GLN A 64 0.18 8.72 -15.21
N LEU A 65 0.91 7.64 -14.88
CA LEU A 65 2.22 7.75 -14.25
C LEU A 65 3.27 8.41 -15.17
N SER A 66 3.27 8.07 -16.46
CA SER A 66 4.09 8.73 -17.49
C SER A 66 3.78 10.24 -17.58
N GLN A 67 2.50 10.61 -17.60
CA GLN A 67 2.09 12.01 -17.61
C GLN A 67 2.51 12.77 -16.35
N ALA A 68 2.38 12.15 -15.17
CA ALA A 68 2.71 12.77 -13.89
C ALA A 68 4.22 12.94 -13.66
N THR A 69 5.05 12.09 -14.26
CA THR A 69 6.52 12.11 -14.11
C THR A 69 7.23 12.82 -15.26
N GLY A 70 6.60 12.97 -16.42
CA GLY A 70 7.23 13.45 -17.64
C GLY A 70 8.17 12.43 -18.30
N ILE A 71 8.24 11.22 -17.77
CA ILE A 71 9.05 10.11 -18.29
C ILE A 71 8.23 9.36 -19.36
N SER A 72 8.87 8.82 -20.40
CA SER A 72 8.15 8.09 -21.45
C SER A 72 7.45 6.84 -20.90
N LEU A 73 6.36 6.42 -21.55
CA LEU A 73 5.56 5.26 -21.12
C LEU A 73 6.41 4.00 -20.95
N ILE A 74 7.31 3.74 -21.90
CA ILE A 74 8.19 2.57 -21.90
C ILE A 74 9.19 2.64 -20.73
N GLU A 75 9.80 3.81 -20.52
CA GLU A 75 10.76 4.00 -19.43
C GLU A 75 10.09 3.88 -18.06
N VAL A 76 8.91 4.49 -17.85
CA VAL A 76 8.17 4.35 -16.59
C VAL A 76 7.83 2.90 -16.29
N GLN A 77 7.33 2.17 -17.30
CA GLN A 77 6.98 0.76 -17.11
C GLN A 77 8.22 -0.06 -16.71
N ARG A 78 9.36 0.17 -17.38
CA ARG A 78 10.62 -0.49 -17.03
C ARG A 78 11.09 -0.11 -15.63
N CYS A 79 11.05 1.17 -15.26
CA CYS A 79 11.45 1.61 -13.93
C CYS A 79 10.64 0.92 -12.84
N VAL A 80 9.31 0.82 -12.98
CA VAL A 80 8.45 0.11 -12.01
C VAL A 80 8.83 -1.36 -11.93
N GLN A 81 8.95 -2.05 -13.08
CA GLN A 81 9.29 -3.47 -13.12
C GLN A 81 10.67 -3.77 -12.53
N GLU A 82 11.70 -3.01 -12.91
CA GLU A 82 13.08 -3.16 -12.43
C GLU A 82 13.16 -2.87 -10.91
N THR A 83 12.39 -1.88 -10.43
CA THR A 83 12.30 -1.56 -9.00
C THR A 83 11.68 -2.69 -8.18
N ILE A 84 10.59 -3.28 -8.66
CA ILE A 84 9.93 -4.43 -8.00
C ILE A 84 10.86 -5.64 -7.99
N LEU A 85 11.55 -5.91 -9.11
CA LEU A 85 12.55 -6.98 -9.17
C LEU A 85 13.68 -6.79 -8.17
N MET A 86 14.19 -5.56 -8.03
CA MET A 86 15.20 -5.22 -7.03
C MET A 86 14.68 -5.43 -5.61
N PHE A 87 13.44 -5.01 -5.32
CA PHE A 87 12.83 -5.24 -4.02
C PHE A 87 12.74 -6.74 -3.68
N HIS A 88 12.33 -7.58 -4.63
CA HIS A 88 12.26 -9.04 -4.41
C HIS A 88 13.64 -9.64 -4.17
N HIS A 89 14.67 -9.12 -4.85
CA HIS A 89 16.05 -9.57 -4.63
C HIS A 89 16.51 -9.28 -3.21
N LEU A 90 16.22 -8.09 -2.69
CA LEU A 90 16.55 -7.69 -1.32
C LEU A 90 15.80 -8.54 -0.29
N LEU A 91 14.49 -8.77 -0.51
CA LEU A 91 13.69 -9.66 0.36
C LEU A 91 14.26 -11.09 0.40
N ARG A 92 14.62 -11.65 -0.76
CA ARG A 92 15.16 -13.02 -0.86
C ARG A 92 16.49 -13.18 -0.13
N ASP A 93 17.29 -12.12 -0.13
CA ASP A 93 18.61 -12.09 0.50
C ASP A 93 18.50 -11.66 1.98
N LYS A 94 17.29 -11.41 2.47
CA LYS A 94 16.95 -10.96 3.83
C LYS A 94 17.64 -9.65 4.23
N GLU A 95 17.83 -8.77 3.26
CA GLU A 95 18.41 -7.44 3.50
C GLU A 95 17.31 -6.48 4.00
N ASP A 96 17.62 -5.73 5.05
CA ASP A 96 16.71 -4.68 5.54
C ASP A 96 16.47 -3.65 4.43
N VAL A 97 15.21 -3.46 4.07
CA VAL A 97 14.84 -2.58 2.96
C VAL A 97 13.60 -1.76 3.30
N SER A 98 13.69 -0.47 2.99
CA SER A 98 12.56 0.46 3.05
C SER A 98 12.24 0.98 1.65
N PHE A 99 11.01 0.76 1.23
CA PHE A 99 10.48 1.20 -0.05
C PHE A 99 9.42 2.28 0.15
N ALA A 100 9.76 3.53 -0.19
CA ALA A 100 8.87 4.67 0.02
C ALA A 100 7.97 4.92 -1.20
N PHE A 101 6.67 4.90 -0.96
CA PHE A 101 5.66 5.36 -1.91
C PHE A 101 5.36 6.83 -1.64
N LYS A 102 5.75 7.71 -2.57
CA LYS A 102 5.56 9.15 -2.44
C LYS A 102 4.10 9.47 -2.08
N ASN A 103 3.91 10.26 -1.02
CA ASN A 103 2.62 10.69 -0.46
C ASN A 103 1.74 9.58 0.11
N ILE A 104 2.15 8.31 0.06
CA ILE A 104 1.34 7.18 0.54
C ILE A 104 1.92 6.62 1.84
N GLY A 105 3.17 6.16 1.83
CA GLY A 105 3.75 5.49 2.99
C GLY A 105 5.08 4.81 2.67
N VAL A 106 5.50 3.91 3.56
CA VAL A 106 6.73 3.12 3.43
C VAL A 106 6.41 1.65 3.68
N LEU A 107 6.82 0.79 2.74
CA LEU A 107 6.87 -0.65 2.90
C LEU A 107 8.26 -1.02 3.43
N THR A 108 8.32 -1.62 4.62
CA THR A 108 9.58 -1.94 5.30
C THR A 108 9.67 -3.44 5.50
N TYR A 109 10.80 -4.03 5.14
CA TYR A 109 11.22 -5.35 5.57
C TYR A 109 12.39 -5.19 6.55
N GLU A 110 12.18 -5.66 7.77
CA GLU A 110 13.13 -5.58 8.88
C GLU A 110 12.82 -6.74 9.84
N ASP A 111 13.84 -7.38 10.41
CA ASP A 111 13.69 -8.50 11.37
C ASP A 111 12.77 -9.64 10.85
N GLU A 112 12.90 -10.00 9.57
CA GLU A 112 12.07 -11.00 8.87
C GLU A 112 10.56 -10.66 8.81
N PHE A 113 10.21 -9.40 9.06
CA PHE A 113 8.85 -8.89 9.07
C PHE A 113 8.63 -7.81 8.01
N LEU A 114 7.61 -8.01 7.16
CA LEU A 114 7.20 -7.04 6.16
C LEU A 114 5.95 -6.28 6.63
N CYS A 115 6.05 -4.95 6.69
CA CYS A 115 4.94 -4.09 7.08
C CYS A 115 4.86 -2.82 6.25
N THR A 116 3.63 -2.33 6.07
CA THR A 116 3.39 -1.01 5.46
C THR A 116 2.98 -0.01 6.52
N ARG A 117 3.65 1.14 6.54
CA ARG A 117 3.28 2.29 7.37
C ARG A 117 2.83 3.43 6.47
N PHE A 118 1.58 3.87 6.62
CA PHE A 118 1.06 5.00 5.85
C PHE A 118 1.47 6.33 6.47
N TYR A 119 1.75 7.32 5.64
CA TYR A 119 2.00 8.68 6.12
C TYR A 119 0.72 9.28 6.70
N PHE A 120 0.86 10.08 7.75
CA PHE A 120 -0.25 10.83 8.32
C PHE A 120 -0.95 11.69 7.26
N SER A 121 -0.20 12.31 6.35
CA SER A 121 -0.75 13.06 5.23
C SER A 121 -1.68 12.23 4.35
N CYS A 122 -1.28 11.00 4.01
CA CYS A 122 -2.09 10.05 3.25
C CYS A 122 -3.43 9.76 3.96
N ILE A 123 -3.36 9.46 5.26
CA ILE A 123 -4.54 9.17 6.07
C ILE A 123 -5.47 10.40 6.13
N THR A 124 -4.92 11.60 6.32
CA THR A 124 -5.72 12.83 6.39
C THR A 124 -6.36 13.21 5.06
N GLU A 125 -5.70 12.95 3.92
CA GLU A 125 -6.28 13.16 2.59
C GLU A 125 -7.46 12.20 2.32
N LEU A 126 -7.42 11.00 2.90
CA LEU A 126 -8.54 10.05 2.90
C LEU A 126 -9.61 10.42 3.93
N GLY A 127 -9.31 11.26 4.91
CA GLY A 127 -10.20 11.63 6.00
C GLY A 127 -11.25 12.69 5.67
N ASN A 128 -12.16 12.88 6.62
CA ASN A 128 -12.92 14.10 6.88
C ASN A 128 -12.61 14.51 8.34
N GLU A 129 -13.21 15.56 8.90
CA GLU A 129 -12.95 15.92 10.31
C GLU A 129 -13.23 14.78 11.31
N ALA A 130 -14.14 13.86 10.97
CA ALA A 130 -14.47 12.70 11.78
C ALA A 130 -13.31 11.69 11.91
N HIS A 131 -12.35 11.69 10.97
CA HIS A 131 -11.14 10.88 11.03
C HIS A 131 -10.14 11.36 12.10
N LEU A 132 -10.08 12.69 12.32
CA LEU A 132 -9.22 13.27 13.35
C LEU A 132 -9.72 12.92 14.76
N ILE A 133 -11.04 12.83 14.94
CA ILE A 133 -11.65 12.39 16.20
C ILE A 133 -11.23 10.96 16.53
N VAL A 134 -11.20 10.06 15.55
CA VAL A 134 -10.76 8.66 15.74
C VAL A 134 -9.28 8.59 16.10
N LEU A 135 -8.41 9.31 15.37
CA LEU A 135 -6.96 9.33 15.61
C LEU A 135 -6.57 9.89 16.99
N LEU A 136 -7.41 10.75 17.58
CA LEU A 136 -7.19 11.30 18.93
C LEU A 136 -7.72 10.39 20.05
N GLN A 137 -8.46 9.33 19.72
CA GLN A 137 -9.06 8.40 20.68
C GLN A 137 -8.30 7.07 20.81
N THR A 138 -7.33 6.82 19.94
CA THR A 138 -6.43 5.65 19.93
C THR A 138 -5.04 6.03 20.41
#